data_AF-A0A2A9GMU1-F1
#
_entry.id   AF-A0A2A9GMU1-F1
#
_cell.length_a   1.000
_cell.length_b   1.000
_cell.length_c   1.000
_cell.angle_alpha   90.00
_cell.angle_beta   90.00
_cell.angle_gamma   90.00
#
_symmetry.space_group_name_H-M   'P 1'
#
loop_
_entity.id
_entity.type
_entity.pdbx_description
1 polymer ?
#
loop_
_entity_poly.entity_id
_entity_poly.type
_entity_poly.pdbx_seq_one_letter_code
_entity_poly.pdbx_strand_id
1 'polypeptide(L)' 'MSLSDRTHAAITARIAALRARHRDLDARVAQEQKRAWRDTGVLQRLKRRRLRLKDELGRYEGLLRTRARRRLPG' A
#
# COMPACT_ATOMS: atom_id res chain seq x y z
N MET A 1 20.82 2.61 -19.12
CA MET A 1 19.71 2.46 -18.15
C MET A 1 18.41 2.49 -18.93
N SER A 2 17.71 1.37 -19.09
CA SER A 2 16.54 1.27 -19.98
C SER A 2 15.34 2.01 -19.40
N LEU A 3 14.45 2.55 -20.24
CA LEU A 3 13.16 3.16 -19.83
C LEU A 3 12.33 2.19 -18.97
N SER A 4 12.43 0.90 -19.28
CA SER A 4 11.81 -0.17 -18.52
C SER A 4 12.39 -0.31 -17.10
N ASP A 5 13.67 0.02 -16.87
CA ASP A 5 14.30 -0.07 -15.54
C ASP A 5 13.82 1.07 -14.64
N ARG A 6 13.75 2.30 -15.19
CA ARG A 6 13.21 3.47 -14.47
C ARG A 6 11.75 3.26 -14.05
N THR A 7 10.95 2.66 -14.92
CA THR A 7 9.53 2.40 -14.64
C THR A 7 9.36 1.37 -13.53
N HIS A 8 10.21 0.34 -13.50
CA HIS A 8 10.23 -0.66 -12.43
C HIS A 8 10.63 -0.02 -11.09
N ALA A 9 11.72 0.76 -11.07
CA ALA A 9 12.18 1.47 -9.87
C ALA A 9 11.12 2.45 -9.33
N ALA A 10 10.43 3.18 -10.20
CA ALA A 10 9.37 4.11 -9.81
C ALA A 10 8.16 3.38 -9.16
N ILE A 11 7.76 2.22 -9.69
CA ILE A 11 6.68 1.42 -9.09
C ILE A 11 7.10 0.87 -7.73
N THR A 12 8.32 0.36 -7.60
CA THR A 12 8.85 -0.15 -6.33
C THR A 12 8.92 0.95 -5.27
N ALA A 13 9.38 2.16 -5.64
CA ALA A 13 9.37 3.32 -4.75
C ALA A 13 7.95 3.71 -4.31
N ARG A 14 6.98 3.67 -5.24
CA ARG A 14 5.57 3.95 -4.94
C ARG A 14 4.98 2.91 -3.97
N ILE A 15 5.27 1.63 -4.17
CA ILE A 15 4.86 0.54 -3.26
C ILE A 15 5.46 0.75 -1.87
N ALA A 16 6.75 1.09 -1.77
CA ALA A 16 7.40 1.36 -0.49
C ALA A 16 6.73 2.53 0.27
N ALA A 17 6.41 3.61 -0.44
CA ALA A 17 5.71 4.76 0.14
C ALA A 17 4.28 4.40 0.60
N LEU A 18 3.54 3.59 -0.16
CA LEU A 18 2.22 3.10 0.22
C LEU A 18 2.29 2.20 1.46
N ARG A 19 3.30 1.31 1.54
CA ARG A 19 3.53 0.45 2.72
C ARG A 19 3.85 1.26 3.97
N ALA A 20 4.67 2.32 3.85
CA ALA A 20 4.95 3.22 4.96
C ALA A 20 3.65 3.89 5.47
N ARG A 21 2.85 4.46 4.56
CA ARG A 21 1.53 5.06 4.91
C ARG A 21 0.56 4.06 5.53
N HIS A 22 0.57 2.82 5.07
CA HIS A 22 -0.25 1.75 5.65
C HIS A 22 0.15 1.44 7.09
N ARG A 23 1.46 1.33 7.38
CA ARG A 23 1.97 1.12 8.74
C ARG A 23 1.56 2.24 9.70
N ASP A 24 1.65 3.49 9.25
CA ASP A 24 1.21 4.64 10.07
C ASP A 24 -0.29 4.59 10.35
N LEU A 25 -1.09 4.21 9.35
CA LEU A 25 -2.54 4.05 9.52
C LEU A 25 -2.90 2.89 10.45
N ASP A 26 -2.19 1.77 10.40
CA ASP A 26 -2.35 0.66 11.34
C ASP A 26 -2.00 1.07 12.77
N ALA A 27 -0.91 1.82 12.97
CA ALA A 27 -0.54 2.32 14.29
C ALA A 27 -1.63 3.23 14.87
N ARG A 28 -2.20 4.13 14.04
CA ARG A 28 -3.32 4.99 14.44
C ARG A 28 -4.58 4.18 14.76
N VAL A 29 -4.90 3.16 13.96
CA VAL A 29 -6.02 2.25 14.25
C VAL A 29 -5.81 1.56 15.60
N ALA A 30 -4.62 1.01 15.84
CA ALA A 30 -4.30 0.32 17.09
C ALA A 30 -4.37 1.26 18.30
N GLN A 31 -3.89 2.51 18.15
CA GLN A 31 -3.96 3.52 19.20
C GLN A 31 -5.40 3.91 19.53
N GLU A 32 -6.23 4.17 18.50
CA GLU A 32 -7.66 4.47 18.69
C GLU A 32 -8.43 3.28 19.28
N GLN A 33 -8.03 2.05 18.96
CA GLN A 33 -8.66 0.84 19.50
C GLN A 33 -8.33 0.60 20.98
N LYS A 34 -7.18 1.11 21.46
CA LYS A 34 -6.77 1.10 22.87
C LYS A 34 -7.40 2.23 23.69
N ARG A 35 -7.98 3.26 23.07
CA ARG A 35 -8.66 4.33 23.81
C ARG A 35 -9.89 3.79 24.55
N ALA A 36 -10.07 4.23 25.79
CA ALA A 36 -11.20 3.83 26.64
C ALA A 36 -12.56 4.28 26.07
N TRP A 37 -12.58 5.44 25.42
CA TRP A 37 -13.73 5.98 24.70
C TRP A 37 -13.48 5.83 23.21
N ARG A 38 -13.85 4.66 22.66
CA ARG A 38 -13.66 4.36 21.24
C ARG A 38 -14.72 5.09 20.43
N ASP A 39 -14.30 6.06 19.63
CA ASP A 39 -15.17 6.62 18.60
C ASP A 39 -15.30 5.59 17.45
N THR A 40 -16.42 4.89 17.43
CA THR A 40 -16.76 3.91 16.39
C THR A 40 -16.79 4.52 14.99
N GLY A 41 -17.15 5.80 14.84
CA GLY A 41 -17.13 6.52 13.57
C GLY A 41 -15.71 6.75 13.04
N VAL A 42 -14.78 7.16 13.92
CA VAL A 42 -13.36 7.31 13.59
C VAL A 42 -12.75 5.96 13.22
N LEU A 43 -13.04 4.92 14.00
CA LEU A 43 -12.49 3.57 13.76
C LEU A 43 -12.98 2.98 12.42
N GLN A 44 -14.26 3.21 12.06
CA GLN A 44 -14.82 2.83 10.76
C GLN A 44 -14.19 3.59 9.59
N ARG A 45 -13.90 4.90 9.76
CA ARG A 45 -13.20 5.71 8.74
C ARG A 45 -11.76 5.26 8.55
N LEU A 46 -11.05 4.94 9.63
CA LEU A 46 -9.67 4.44 9.58
C LEU A 46 -9.60 3.06 8.92
N LYS A 47 -10.50 2.13 9.27
CA LYS A 47 -10.59 0.81 8.62
C LYS A 47 -10.87 0.92 7.12
N ARG A 48 -11.79 1.80 6.71
CA ARG A 48 -12.07 2.08 5.28
C ARG A 48 -10.86 2.65 4.55
N ARG A 49 -10.12 3.57 5.18
CA ARG A 49 -8.85 4.10 4.62
C ARG A 49 -7.81 3.01 4.46
N ARG A 50 -7.66 2.12 5.45
CA ARG A 50 -6.73 1.00 5.38
C ARG A 50 -7.08 0.03 4.24
N LEU A 51 -8.37 -0.32 4.10
CA LEU A 51 -8.82 -1.20 3.02
C LEU A 51 -8.48 -0.61 1.63
N ARG A 52 -8.77 0.68 1.41
CA ARG A 52 -8.43 1.36 0.16
C ARG A 52 -6.92 1.34 -0.15
N LEU A 53 -6.08 1.54 0.87
CA LEU A 53 -4.62 1.45 0.70
C LEU A 53 -4.16 0.04 0.35
N LYS A 54 -4.76 -0.98 0.95
CA LYS A 54 -4.47 -2.39 0.65
C LYS A 54 -4.86 -2.72 -0.80
N ASP A 55 -6.01 -2.27 -1.25
CA ASP A 55 -6.48 -2.49 -2.64
C ASP A 55 -5.57 -1.77 -3.64
N GLU A 56 -5.16 -0.54 -3.35
CA GLU A 56 -4.22 0.22 -4.17
C GLU A 56 -2.85 -0.48 -4.25
N LEU A 57 -2.34 -0.98 -3.11
CA LEU A 57 -1.12 -1.80 -3.05
C LEU A 57 -1.23 -3.05 -3.92
N GLY A 58 -2.32 -3.82 -3.81
CA GLY A 58 -2.53 -5.02 -4.60
C GLY A 58 -2.56 -4.74 -6.11
N ARG A 59 -3.11 -3.58 -6.52
CA ARG A 59 -3.09 -3.14 -7.92
C ARG A 59 -1.67 -2.89 -8.42
N TYR A 60 -0.86 -2.16 -7.66
CA TYR A 60 0.53 -1.86 -8.05
C TYR A 60 1.42 -3.11 -8.01
N GLU A 61 1.25 -3.99 -7.04
CA GLU A 61 1.95 -5.28 -6.97
C GLU A 61 1.58 -6.19 -8.15
N GLY A 62 0.30 -6.22 -8.55
CA GLY A 62 -0.15 -6.92 -9.75
C GLY A 62 0.46 -6.36 -11.04
N LEU A 63 0.52 -5.03 -11.17
CA LEU A 63 1.17 -4.36 -12.31
C LEU A 63 2.67 -4.68 -12.38
N LEU A 64 3.35 -4.68 -11.23
CA LEU A 64 4.76 -5.04 -11.14
C LEU A 64 4.98 -6.50 -11.56
N ARG A 65 4.14 -7.42 -11.07
CA ARG A 65 4.21 -8.85 -11.39
C ARG A 65 3.98 -9.13 -12.88
N THR A 66 3.03 -8.46 -13.51
CA THR A 66 2.75 -8.63 -14.94
C THR A 66 3.91 -8.09 -15.79
N ARG A 67 4.51 -6.96 -15.41
CA ARG A 67 5.67 -6.40 -16.12
C ARG A 67 6.95 -7.19 -15.90
N ALA A 68 7.15 -7.77 -14.72
CA ALA A 68 8.28 -8.66 -14.44
C ALA A 68 8.23 -9.94 -15.29
N ARG A 69 7.03 -10.51 -15.50
CA ARG A 69 6.85 -11.70 -16.37
C ARG A 69 7.21 -11.45 -17.82
N ARG A 70 6.95 -10.25 -18.35
CA ARG A 70 7.31 -9.87 -19.73
C ARG A 70 8.82 -9.59 -19.92
N ARG A 71 9.59 -9.61 -18.83
CA ARG A 71 11.03 -9.28 -18.79
C ARG A 71 11.94 -10.51 -18.75
N LEU A 72 11.40 -11.72 -18.77
CA LEU A 72 12.16 -12.96 -18.91
C LEU A 72 12.34 -13.25 -20.40
N PRO A 73 13.51 -12.98 -21.01
CA PRO A 73 13.88 -13.67 -22.23
C PRO A 73 14.12 -15.15 -21.89
N GLY A 74 13.44 -16.03 -22.60
CA GLY A 74 13.89 -17.42 -22.77
C GLY A 74 15.00 -17.45 -23.80
#